data_AF-A0A920VMW1-F1
#
_entry.id   AF-A0A920VMW1-F1
#
_cell.length_a   1.000
_cell.length_b   1.000
_cell.length_c   1.000
_cell.angle_alpha   90.00
_cell.angle_beta   90.00
_cell.angle_gamma   90.00
#
_symmetry.space_group_name_H-M   'P 1'
#
loop_
_entity.id
_entity.type
_entity.pdbx_description
1 polymer ?
#
loop_
_entity_poly.entity_id
_entity_poly.type
_entity_poly.pdbx_seq_one_letter_code
_entity_poly.pdbx_strand_id
1 'polypeptide(L)'
;MDEPQYRVWMQDSAPPATHYLVRNGRWVAEPSWPSAHIQWQKTYLSQKRLTDQPGNNEEIQIHTPQTMGARQGEWCGYGPDPDLPADQREDDGCSVVFETDPLAEPVEILGAPVLTLQLASDQPNAFIVARLNDVSPDGASTRVTFGALNLTHRESHEFPEPLVPGETYTIRLQMNDAAQMFPAGHRIRIAYPIRYGLCSGRHRTW
;
A
#
# COMPACT_ATOMS: atom_id res chain seq x y z
N MET A 1 20.72 -25.92 15.35
CA MET A 1 20.60 -26.02 13.89
C MET A 1 21.03 -24.67 13.36
N ASP A 2 22.01 -24.62 12.46
CA ASP A 2 22.60 -23.38 11.92
C ASP A 2 21.85 -22.95 10.64
N GLU A 3 20.52 -22.92 10.73
CA GLU A 3 19.63 -22.56 9.62
C GLU A 3 18.98 -21.21 9.90
N PRO A 4 18.74 -20.39 8.86
CA PRO A 4 18.08 -19.09 9.03
C PRO A 4 16.65 -19.28 9.55
N GLN A 5 16.23 -18.41 10.48
CA GLN A 5 14.86 -18.45 11.02
C GLN A 5 13.80 -18.09 9.98
N TYR A 6 14.16 -17.29 8.97
CA TYR A 6 13.23 -16.84 7.96
C TYR A 6 13.83 -16.95 6.55
N ARG A 7 13.06 -17.51 5.61
CA ARG A 7 13.40 -17.61 4.19
C ARG A 7 12.20 -17.16 3.39
N VAL A 8 12.43 -16.32 2.39
CA VAL A 8 11.36 -15.80 1.54
C VAL A 8 11.86 -15.62 0.10
N TRP A 9 10.93 -15.71 -0.84
CA TRP A 9 11.18 -15.45 -2.24
C TRP A 9 11.06 -13.95 -2.51
N MET A 10 12.20 -13.27 -2.68
CA MET A 10 12.26 -11.87 -3.09
C MET A 10 11.90 -11.78 -4.57
N GLN A 11 10.72 -11.24 -4.87
CA GLN A 11 10.20 -11.16 -6.22
C GLN A 11 10.86 -10.02 -7.01
N ASP A 12 11.19 -10.28 -8.27
CA ASP A 12 11.58 -9.23 -9.21
C ASP A 12 10.35 -8.43 -9.64
N SER A 13 10.53 -7.26 -10.26
CA SER A 13 9.43 -6.59 -10.95
C SER A 13 8.88 -7.46 -12.09
N ALA A 14 7.57 -7.37 -12.34
CA ALA A 14 6.94 -7.93 -13.54
C ALA A 14 5.81 -7.02 -14.04
N PRO A 15 5.53 -7.06 -15.36
CA PRO A 15 4.35 -6.40 -15.92
C PRO A 15 3.07 -6.91 -15.26
N PRO A 16 2.03 -6.08 -15.10
CA PRO A 16 0.78 -6.51 -14.50
C PRO A 16 0.14 -7.65 -15.30
N ALA A 17 -0.20 -8.75 -14.63
CA ALA A 17 -0.94 -9.86 -15.19
C ALA A 17 -1.85 -10.50 -14.12
N THR A 18 -3.00 -11.00 -14.54
CA THR A 18 -3.96 -11.72 -13.66
C THR A 18 -3.52 -13.13 -13.31
N HIS A 19 -2.43 -13.60 -13.93
CA HIS A 19 -1.82 -14.90 -13.71
C HIS A 19 -0.35 -14.86 -14.16
N TYR A 20 0.55 -15.48 -13.37
CA TYR A 20 1.94 -15.72 -13.77
C TYR A 20 2.24 -17.21 -13.66
N LEU A 21 2.62 -17.84 -14.78
CA LEU A 21 3.11 -19.22 -14.76
C LEU A 21 4.44 -19.32 -13.98
N VAL A 22 5.27 -18.29 -14.09
CA VAL A 22 6.56 -18.17 -13.39
C VAL A 22 6.68 -16.75 -12.84
N ARG A 23 7.01 -16.62 -11.56
CA ARG A 23 7.33 -15.34 -10.91
C ARG A 23 8.82 -15.30 -10.57
N ASN A 24 9.58 -14.57 -11.38
CA ASN A 24 11.02 -14.41 -11.21
C ASN A 24 11.36 -13.76 -9.86
N GLY A 25 12.54 -14.09 -9.35
CA GLY A 25 13.03 -13.64 -8.06
C GLY A 25 14.18 -14.50 -7.58
N ARG A 26 14.48 -14.36 -6.29
CA ARG A 26 15.56 -15.10 -5.62
C ARG A 26 15.21 -15.38 -4.16
N TRP A 27 15.72 -16.48 -3.63
CA TRP A 27 15.62 -16.74 -2.19
C TRP A 27 16.50 -15.75 -1.40
N VAL A 28 15.93 -15.15 -0.38
CA VAL A 28 16.66 -14.47 0.71
C VAL A 28 16.45 -15.21 2.01
N ALA A 29 17.40 -15.04 2.92
CA ALA A 29 17.39 -15.64 4.23
C ALA A 29 17.76 -14.60 5.28
N GLU A 30 17.00 -14.58 6.37
CA GLU A 30 17.29 -13.76 7.54
C GLU A 30 17.54 -14.63 8.77
N PRO A 31 18.57 -14.33 9.58
CA PRO A 31 18.92 -15.14 10.74
C PRO A 31 17.91 -15.01 11.88
N SER A 32 17.15 -13.92 11.94
CA SER A 32 16.10 -13.66 12.93
C SER A 32 14.98 -12.80 12.36
N TRP A 33 13.82 -12.77 13.04
CA TRP A 33 12.74 -11.86 12.68
C TRP A 33 12.25 -11.06 13.91
N PRO A 34 12.29 -9.72 13.88
CA PRO A 34 12.89 -8.86 12.84
C PRO A 34 14.41 -9.07 12.70
N SER A 35 14.95 -8.85 11.50
CA SER A 35 16.39 -8.98 11.23
C SER A 35 17.11 -7.64 11.38
N ALA A 36 18.36 -7.68 11.84
CA ALA A 36 19.25 -6.51 11.87
C ALA A 36 19.61 -5.99 10.46
N HIS A 37 19.42 -6.81 9.42
CA HIS A 37 19.62 -6.39 8.02
C HIS A 37 18.45 -5.54 7.49
N ILE A 38 17.29 -5.56 8.16
CA ILE A 38 16.10 -4.83 7.74
C ILE A 38 16.08 -3.48 8.45
N GLN A 39 16.10 -2.41 7.67
CA GLN A 39 16.02 -1.04 8.17
C GLN A 39 14.66 -0.44 7.84
N TRP A 40 14.03 0.20 8.83
CA TRP A 40 12.80 0.95 8.61
C TRP A 40 13.13 2.25 7.89
N GLN A 41 12.61 2.39 6.67
CA GLN A 41 12.62 3.66 5.95
C GLN A 41 11.28 4.35 6.12
N LYS A 42 11.33 5.64 6.45
CA LYS A 42 10.15 6.49 6.62
C LYS A 42 10.12 7.52 5.52
N THR A 43 8.97 7.61 4.85
CA THR A 43 8.66 8.65 3.87
C THR A 43 7.36 9.36 4.25
N TYR A 44 7.16 10.54 3.67
CA TYR A 44 6.08 11.44 3.97
C TYR A 44 5.25 11.67 2.71
N LEU A 45 3.93 11.75 2.89
CA LEU A 45 3.00 12.10 1.83
C LEU A 45 2.95 13.63 1.70
N SER A 46 3.45 14.19 0.60
CA SER A 46 3.36 15.63 0.36
C SER A 46 3.29 15.97 -1.13
N GLN A 47 2.37 16.86 -1.53
CA GLN A 47 2.27 17.35 -2.92
C GLN A 47 2.19 16.21 -3.95
N LYS A 48 1.43 15.14 -3.63
CA LYS A 48 1.32 13.90 -4.43
C LYS A 48 2.65 13.15 -4.63
N ARG A 49 3.64 13.40 -3.78
CA ARG A 49 4.95 12.73 -3.78
C ARG A 49 5.23 12.04 -2.46
N LEU A 50 6.08 11.02 -2.52
CA LEU A 50 6.72 10.41 -1.36
C LEU A 50 8.06 11.11 -1.14
N THR A 51 8.22 11.78 0.00
CA THR A 51 9.40 12.59 0.31
C THR A 51 10.08 12.14 1.60
N ASP A 52 11.39 12.38 1.73
CA ASP A 52 12.14 12.03 2.96
C ASP A 52 11.90 13.02 4.11
N GLN A 53 11.35 14.20 3.79
CA GLN A 53 11.03 15.24 4.75
C GLN A 53 9.52 15.47 4.80
N PRO A 54 8.96 15.81 5.96
CA PRO A 54 7.57 16.24 6.05
C PRO A 54 7.38 17.51 5.24
N GLY A 55 6.32 17.53 4.41
CA GLY A 55 5.90 18.74 3.73
C GLY A 55 4.79 19.46 4.48
N ASN A 56 4.18 20.44 3.81
CA ASN A 56 3.02 21.13 4.34
C ASN A 56 1.80 20.20 4.39
N ASN A 57 0.94 20.42 5.38
CA ASN A 57 -0.33 19.72 5.47
C ASN A 57 -1.22 20.12 4.30
N GLU A 58 -1.56 19.14 3.47
CA GLU A 58 -2.57 19.29 2.41
C GLU A 58 -3.82 18.52 2.80
N GLU A 59 -4.96 19.19 2.64
CA GLU A 59 -6.27 18.58 2.81
C GLU A 59 -6.76 18.11 1.45
N ILE A 60 -6.99 16.80 1.32
CA ILE A 60 -7.43 16.19 0.07
C ILE A 60 -8.81 15.61 0.30
N GLN A 61 -9.80 16.14 -0.40
CA GLN A 61 -11.15 15.55 -0.43
C GLN A 61 -11.18 14.38 -1.40
N ILE A 62 -11.65 13.24 -0.91
CA ILE A 62 -11.67 11.98 -1.65
C ILE A 62 -13.12 11.56 -1.88
N HIS A 63 -13.47 11.37 -3.15
CA HIS A 63 -14.76 10.84 -3.59
C HIS A 63 -14.54 9.73 -4.60
N THR A 64 -14.34 8.52 -4.11
CA THR A 64 -14.06 7.38 -4.99
C THR A 64 -15.35 6.68 -5.41
N PRO A 65 -15.57 6.41 -6.71
CA PRO A 65 -16.70 5.62 -7.19
C PRO A 65 -16.76 4.24 -6.54
N GLN A 66 -17.99 3.73 -6.29
CA GLN A 66 -18.18 2.40 -5.72
C GLN A 66 -17.69 1.25 -6.62
N THR A 67 -17.38 1.53 -7.88
CA THR A 67 -16.83 0.57 -8.84
C THR A 67 -15.31 0.43 -8.76
N MET A 68 -14.60 1.31 -8.03
CA MET A 68 -13.13 1.24 -7.90
C MET A 68 -12.70 -0.04 -7.20
N GLY A 69 -11.63 -0.67 -7.67
CA GLY A 69 -11.17 -1.94 -7.13
C GLY A 69 -12.08 -3.07 -7.57
N ALA A 70 -12.66 -3.00 -8.78
CA ALA A 70 -13.26 -4.13 -9.48
C ALA A 70 -12.21 -5.00 -10.20
N ARG A 71 -10.96 -4.52 -10.26
CA ARG A 71 -9.80 -5.20 -10.86
C ARG A 71 -8.76 -5.61 -9.80
N GLN A 72 -9.21 -5.75 -8.56
CA GLN A 72 -8.38 -6.07 -7.42
C GLN A 72 -7.94 -7.53 -7.37
N GLY A 73 -8.44 -8.39 -8.26
CA GLY A 73 -8.22 -9.84 -8.20
C GLY A 73 -9.00 -10.49 -7.06
N GLU A 74 -8.73 -11.76 -6.82
CA GLU A 74 -9.35 -12.52 -5.74
C GLU A 74 -8.78 -12.13 -4.37
N TRP A 75 -9.60 -12.27 -3.32
CA TRP A 75 -9.17 -11.99 -1.95
C TRP A 75 -8.06 -12.95 -1.48
N CYS A 76 -8.21 -14.23 -1.83
CA CYS A 76 -7.25 -15.29 -1.57
C CYS A 76 -6.91 -15.97 -2.88
N GLY A 77 -5.79 -15.58 -3.49
CA GLY A 77 -5.37 -16.19 -4.73
C GLY A 77 -4.84 -17.62 -4.52
N TYR A 78 -5.37 -18.58 -5.29
CA TYR A 78 -4.95 -19.98 -5.29
C TYR A 78 -4.23 -20.41 -6.58
N GLY A 79 -3.95 -19.47 -7.49
CA GLY A 79 -3.31 -19.70 -8.77
C GLY A 79 -4.17 -20.05 -10.00
N PRO A 80 -5.53 -20.11 -9.98
CA PRO A 80 -6.29 -20.18 -11.24
C PRO A 80 -6.12 -18.87 -12.05
N ASP A 81 -6.69 -18.82 -13.24
CA ASP A 81 -6.74 -17.60 -14.06
C ASP A 81 -8.21 -17.21 -14.28
N PRO A 82 -8.63 -15.96 -14.02
CA PRO A 82 -7.89 -14.86 -13.38
C PRO A 82 -7.95 -14.91 -11.85
N ASP A 83 -6.86 -14.56 -11.17
CA ASP A 83 -6.77 -14.65 -9.71
C ASP A 83 -5.98 -13.49 -9.09
N LEU A 84 -4.95 -13.01 -9.79
CA LEU A 84 -4.14 -11.86 -9.39
C LEU A 84 -4.74 -10.54 -9.89
N PRO A 85 -4.40 -9.40 -9.26
CA PRO A 85 -4.83 -8.09 -9.73
C PRO A 85 -4.36 -7.81 -11.15
N ALA A 86 -5.24 -7.25 -11.97
CA ALA A 86 -4.87 -6.69 -13.26
C ALA A 86 -4.08 -5.37 -13.07
N ASP A 87 -3.70 -4.74 -14.18
CA ASP A 87 -3.08 -3.42 -14.16
C ASP A 87 -3.90 -2.40 -13.37
N GLN A 88 -3.23 -1.74 -12.43
CA GLN A 88 -3.84 -0.85 -11.46
C GLN A 88 -4.06 0.58 -11.96
N ARG A 89 -3.68 0.93 -13.20
CA ARG A 89 -3.85 2.30 -13.74
C ARG A 89 -5.27 2.86 -13.62
N GLU A 90 -6.30 2.02 -13.86
CA GLU A 90 -7.70 2.45 -13.72
C GLU A 90 -8.07 2.77 -12.27
N ASP A 91 -7.63 1.94 -11.33
CA ASP A 91 -7.87 2.15 -9.91
C ASP A 91 -7.06 3.33 -9.36
N ASP A 92 -5.83 3.52 -9.86
CA ASP A 92 -4.98 4.66 -9.54
C ASP A 92 -5.65 5.97 -9.99
N GLY A 93 -6.30 5.99 -11.16
CA GLY A 93 -7.07 7.14 -11.64
C GLY A 93 -8.29 7.50 -10.78
N CYS A 94 -8.77 6.56 -9.97
CA CYS A 94 -9.87 6.77 -9.02
C CYS A 94 -9.40 6.95 -7.55
N SER A 95 -8.08 7.00 -7.33
CA SER A 95 -7.46 7.06 -5.99
C SER A 95 -6.71 8.37 -5.79
N VAL A 96 -6.41 8.68 -4.52
CA VAL A 96 -5.33 9.64 -4.24
C VAL A 96 -4.01 8.90 -4.35
N VAL A 97 -3.06 9.50 -5.06
CA VAL A 97 -1.79 8.88 -5.42
C VAL A 97 -0.63 9.73 -4.88
N PHE A 98 0.32 9.05 -4.25
CA PHE A 98 1.62 9.58 -3.89
C PHE A 98 2.70 8.64 -4.41
N GLU A 99 3.74 9.18 -5.01
CA GLU A 99 4.82 8.36 -5.57
C GLU A 99 6.20 8.98 -5.40
N THR A 100 7.22 8.13 -5.44
CA THR A 100 8.61 8.58 -5.52
C THR A 100 8.89 9.22 -6.88
N ASP A 101 10.03 9.90 -6.97
CA ASP A 101 10.72 10.03 -8.26
C ASP A 101 11.12 8.66 -8.82
N PRO A 102 11.46 8.57 -10.13
CA PRO A 102 12.07 7.37 -10.65
C PRO A 102 13.28 7.01 -9.78
N LEU A 103 13.30 5.79 -9.27
CA LEU A 103 14.33 5.32 -8.36
C LEU A 103 15.70 5.41 -9.04
N ALA A 104 16.66 6.04 -8.39
CA ALA A 104 18.02 6.13 -8.91
C ALA A 104 18.75 4.77 -8.88
N GLU A 105 18.40 3.94 -7.90
CA GLU A 105 18.95 2.61 -7.66
C GLU A 105 17.82 1.64 -7.26
N PRO A 106 18.03 0.32 -7.40
CA PRO A 106 17.03 -0.65 -6.96
C PRO A 106 16.74 -0.54 -5.46
N VAL A 107 15.47 -0.70 -5.09
CA VAL A 107 15.01 -0.71 -3.70
C VAL A 107 14.35 -2.05 -3.41
N GLU A 108 14.63 -2.65 -2.25
CA GLU A 108 13.98 -3.89 -1.82
C GLU A 108 13.13 -3.64 -0.58
N ILE A 109 11.91 -4.16 -0.59
CA ILE A 109 11.03 -4.17 0.58
C ILE A 109 10.91 -5.61 1.05
N LEU A 110 11.23 -5.83 2.33
CA LEU A 110 10.99 -7.08 3.03
C LEU A 110 10.25 -6.83 4.36
N GLY A 111 9.00 -7.30 4.45
CA GLY A 111 8.13 -7.14 5.61
C GLY A 111 6.84 -6.41 5.26
N ALA A 112 6.15 -5.87 6.27
CA ALA A 112 4.85 -5.21 6.13
C ALA A 112 4.98 -3.67 6.11
N PRO A 113 4.74 -3.01 4.96
CA PRO A 113 4.64 -1.56 4.89
C PRO A 113 3.51 -1.03 5.80
N VAL A 114 3.71 0.15 6.37
CA VAL A 114 2.73 0.79 7.26
C VAL A 114 2.44 2.18 6.75
N LEU A 115 1.15 2.45 6.50
CA LEU A 115 0.65 3.75 6.13
C LEU A 115 -0.01 4.41 7.34
N THR A 116 0.49 5.58 7.74
CA THR A 116 -0.13 6.39 8.79
C THR A 116 -0.81 7.59 8.17
N LEU A 117 -2.11 7.76 8.41
CA LEU A 117 -2.91 8.86 7.87
C LEU A 117 -3.63 9.58 8.99
N GLN A 118 -3.93 10.85 8.76
CA GLN A 118 -4.96 11.54 9.52
C GLN A 118 -6.12 11.83 8.59
N LEU A 119 -7.29 11.32 8.96
CA LEU A 119 -8.49 11.38 8.15
C LEU A 119 -9.70 11.68 9.04
N ALA A 120 -10.72 12.26 8.45
CA ALA A 120 -12.02 12.49 9.07
C ALA A 120 -13.08 12.00 8.09
N SER A 121 -14.16 11.39 8.53
CA SER A 121 -15.26 10.93 7.67
C SER A 121 -16.53 11.73 7.97
N ASP A 122 -17.36 12.04 6.97
CA ASP A 122 -18.70 12.58 7.20
C ASP A 122 -19.73 11.48 7.56
N GLN A 123 -19.35 10.21 7.49
CA GLN A 123 -20.16 9.04 7.86
C GLN A 123 -19.63 8.38 9.14
N PRO A 124 -20.53 7.78 9.95
CA PRO A 124 -20.14 7.02 11.13
C PRO A 124 -19.44 5.68 10.80
N ASN A 125 -19.57 5.20 9.57
CA ASN A 125 -18.90 4.00 9.07
C ASN A 125 -18.17 4.33 7.78
N ALA A 126 -16.88 4.03 7.72
CA ALA A 126 -16.07 4.26 6.54
C ALA A 126 -14.96 3.20 6.45
N PHE A 127 -14.47 2.98 5.23
CA PHE A 127 -13.46 1.98 4.94
C PHE A 127 -12.33 2.60 4.12
N ILE A 128 -11.10 2.23 4.45
CA ILE A 128 -9.92 2.61 3.69
C ILE A 128 -9.24 1.37 3.12
N VAL A 129 -8.82 1.48 1.86
CA VAL A 129 -7.89 0.55 1.23
C VAL A 129 -6.68 1.35 0.84
N ALA A 130 -5.49 0.83 1.08
CA ALA A 130 -4.27 1.40 0.52
C ALA A 130 -3.49 0.32 -0.22
N ARG A 131 -2.96 0.68 -1.37
CA ARG A 131 -2.18 -0.19 -2.25
C ARG A 131 -0.79 0.38 -2.38
N LEU A 132 0.21 -0.49 -2.31
CA LEU A 132 1.57 -0.21 -2.71
C LEU A 132 1.79 -0.87 -4.06
N ASN A 133 2.13 -0.06 -5.06
CA ASN A 133 2.32 -0.48 -6.43
C ASN A 133 3.77 -0.21 -6.88
N ASP A 134 4.28 -1.11 -7.71
CA ASP A 134 5.46 -0.92 -8.53
C ASP A 134 5.03 -0.34 -9.89
N VAL A 135 5.50 0.88 -10.20
CA VAL A 135 5.15 1.58 -11.43
C VAL A 135 6.35 1.59 -12.36
N SER A 136 6.19 0.92 -13.50
CA SER A 136 7.24 0.83 -14.51
C SER A 136 7.44 2.16 -15.28
N PRO A 137 8.58 2.36 -15.97
CA PRO A 137 8.82 3.54 -16.80
C PRO A 137 7.77 3.77 -17.90
N ASP A 138 7.08 2.72 -18.34
CA ASP A 138 5.97 2.82 -19.31
C ASP A 138 4.62 3.22 -18.67
N GLY A 139 4.59 3.34 -17.35
CA GLY A 139 3.41 3.72 -16.55
C GLY A 139 2.53 2.54 -16.11
N ALA A 140 2.82 1.30 -16.49
CA ALA A 140 2.13 0.13 -15.96
C ALA A 140 2.27 0.04 -14.44
N SER A 141 1.16 -0.25 -13.74
CA SER A 141 1.08 -0.23 -12.29
C SER A 141 0.76 -1.62 -11.77
N THR A 142 1.76 -2.29 -11.20
CA THR A 142 1.64 -3.65 -10.66
C THR A 142 1.46 -3.57 -9.15
N ARG A 143 0.37 -4.13 -8.61
CA ARG A 143 0.15 -4.15 -7.16
C ARG A 143 1.13 -5.11 -6.48
N VAL A 144 1.87 -4.61 -5.49
CA VAL A 144 2.82 -5.38 -4.69
C VAL A 144 2.16 -5.87 -3.40
N THR A 145 1.50 -4.96 -2.68
CA THR A 145 0.75 -5.30 -1.47
C THR A 145 -0.39 -4.31 -1.26
N PHE A 146 -1.29 -4.65 -0.34
CA PHE A 146 -2.37 -3.77 0.07
C PHE A 146 -2.69 -3.98 1.55
N GLY A 147 -3.34 -2.97 2.13
CA GLY A 147 -3.98 -3.03 3.44
C GLY A 147 -5.42 -2.55 3.31
N ALA A 148 -6.29 -3.07 4.16
CA ALA A 148 -7.70 -2.70 4.20
C ALA A 148 -8.15 -2.58 5.66
N LEU A 149 -8.88 -1.51 5.99
CA LEU A 149 -9.36 -1.29 7.35
C LEU A 149 -10.75 -0.67 7.35
N ASN A 150 -11.67 -1.33 8.03
CA ASN A 150 -12.90 -0.71 8.49
C ASN A 150 -12.55 0.21 9.66
N LEU A 151 -12.79 1.50 9.49
CA LEU A 151 -12.36 2.54 10.44
C LEU A 151 -13.09 2.44 11.78
N THR A 152 -14.19 1.68 11.87
CA THR A 152 -14.78 1.36 13.16
C THR A 152 -13.90 0.43 14.00
N HIS A 153 -13.00 -0.31 13.37
CA HIS A 153 -12.03 -1.19 14.03
C HIS A 153 -10.67 -0.52 14.27
N ARG A 154 -10.59 0.81 14.17
CA ARG A 154 -9.33 1.57 14.28
C ARG A 154 -8.57 1.32 15.60
N GLU A 155 -9.30 1.09 16.69
CA GLU A 155 -8.72 0.79 18.02
C GLU A 155 -8.84 -0.69 18.40
N SER A 156 -9.90 -1.39 17.97
CA SER A 156 -10.14 -2.78 18.34
C SER A 156 -10.94 -3.55 17.30
N HIS A 157 -10.51 -4.77 17.01
CA HIS A 157 -11.30 -5.70 16.20
C HIS A 157 -12.42 -6.40 16.97
N GLU A 158 -12.31 -6.48 18.30
CA GLU A 158 -13.31 -7.12 19.17
C GLU A 158 -14.45 -6.16 19.53
N PHE A 159 -14.13 -4.88 19.74
CA PHE A 159 -15.08 -3.84 20.14
C PHE A 159 -15.06 -2.68 19.12
N PRO A 160 -15.71 -2.83 17.96
CA PRO A 160 -15.73 -1.78 16.95
C PRO A 160 -16.57 -0.58 17.42
N GLU A 161 -16.07 0.63 17.18
CA GLU A 161 -16.72 1.88 17.55
C GLU A 161 -17.00 2.74 16.32
N PRO A 162 -18.24 3.24 16.13
CA PRO A 162 -18.52 4.20 15.06
C PRO A 162 -17.59 5.41 15.09
N LEU A 163 -17.38 6.02 13.93
CA LEU A 163 -16.75 7.34 13.82
C LEU A 163 -17.74 8.41 14.23
N VAL A 164 -17.25 9.50 14.80
CA VAL A 164 -17.99 10.76 14.94
C VAL A 164 -17.78 11.55 13.64
N PRO A 165 -18.85 11.86 12.89
CA PRO A 165 -18.74 12.63 11.66
C PRO A 165 -17.96 13.94 11.83
N GLY A 166 -16.96 14.16 10.98
CA GLY A 166 -16.09 15.33 10.98
C GLY A 166 -14.94 15.30 11.99
N GLU A 167 -14.89 14.32 12.90
CA GLU A 167 -13.75 14.14 13.80
C GLU A 167 -12.54 13.56 13.05
N THR A 168 -11.34 14.08 13.34
CA THR A 168 -10.09 13.61 12.74
C THR A 168 -9.47 12.50 13.59
N TYR A 169 -9.19 11.36 12.98
CA TYR A 169 -8.53 10.22 13.57
C TYR A 169 -7.14 10.00 12.96
N THR A 170 -6.18 9.55 13.77
CA THR A 170 -4.91 9.04 13.26
C THR A 170 -5.04 7.54 13.07
N ILE A 171 -4.90 7.08 11.83
CA ILE A 171 -5.08 5.68 11.45
C ILE A 171 -3.73 5.11 11.05
N ARG A 172 -3.37 3.98 11.67
CA ARG A 172 -2.20 3.18 11.30
C ARG A 172 -2.66 1.94 10.53
N LEU A 173 -2.49 1.95 9.22
CA LEU A 173 -2.84 0.85 8.33
C LEU A 173 -1.59 0.04 7.97
N GLN A 174 -1.45 -1.15 8.56
CA GLN A 174 -0.44 -2.11 8.14
C GLN A 174 -0.93 -2.88 6.90
N MET A 175 -0.09 -2.96 5.87
CA MET A 175 -0.35 -3.76 4.67
C MET A 175 0.13 -5.21 4.87
N ASN A 176 -0.25 -6.10 3.96
CA ASN A 176 0.28 -7.47 3.96
C ASN A 176 1.81 -7.47 3.77
N ASP A 177 2.50 -8.45 4.37
CA ASP A 177 3.92 -8.65 4.16
C ASP A 177 4.26 -8.83 2.66
N ALA A 178 5.35 -8.22 2.24
CA ALA A 178 5.87 -8.28 0.89
C ALA A 178 7.37 -8.56 0.89
N ALA A 179 7.83 -9.24 -0.15
CA ALA A 179 9.24 -9.38 -0.51
C ALA A 179 9.36 -9.01 -2.00
N GLN A 180 9.67 -7.75 -2.28
CA GLN A 180 9.65 -7.19 -3.63
C GLN A 180 10.87 -6.31 -3.88
N MET A 181 11.52 -6.51 -5.02
CA MET A 181 12.53 -5.62 -5.57
C MET A 181 11.90 -4.67 -6.61
N PHE A 182 12.17 -3.38 -6.45
CA PHE A 182 11.79 -2.28 -7.34
C PHE A 182 13.04 -1.85 -8.13
N PRO A 183 13.07 -2.00 -9.47
CA PRO A 183 14.24 -1.64 -10.27
C PRO A 183 14.52 -0.14 -10.30
N ALA A 184 15.75 0.23 -10.65
CA ALA A 184 16.06 1.62 -11.01
C ALA A 184 15.18 2.09 -12.19
N GLY A 185 14.72 3.33 -12.14
CA GLY A 185 13.80 3.93 -13.11
C GLY A 185 12.31 3.66 -12.83
N HIS A 186 11.96 2.68 -11.99
CA HIS A 186 10.59 2.47 -11.52
C HIS A 186 10.22 3.51 -10.46
N ARG A 187 8.94 3.57 -10.08
CA ARG A 187 8.46 4.36 -8.94
C ARG A 187 7.76 3.46 -7.93
N ILE A 188 7.94 3.76 -6.66
CA ILE A 188 7.10 3.21 -5.59
C ILE A 188 5.89 4.15 -5.48
N ARG A 189 4.69 3.58 -5.61
CA ARG A 189 3.44 4.34 -5.55
C ARG A 189 2.56 3.84 -4.41
N ILE A 190 2.08 4.76 -3.59
CA ILE A 190 0.99 4.54 -2.66
C ILE A 190 -0.29 5.13 -3.27
N ALA A 191 -1.29 4.29 -3.46
CA ALA A 191 -2.59 4.71 -3.95
C ALA A 191 -3.67 4.27 -2.96
N TYR A 192 -4.46 5.22 -2.47
CA TYR A 192 -5.56 4.90 -1.57
C TYR A 192 -6.84 5.68 -1.92
N PRO A 193 -7.95 4.96 -2.05
CA PRO A 193 -9.28 5.54 -2.02
C PRO A 193 -9.84 5.54 -0.59
N ILE A 194 -10.87 6.34 -0.36
CA ILE A 194 -11.74 6.19 0.80
C ILE A 194 -13.14 5.86 0.29
N ARG A 195 -13.71 4.76 0.79
CA ARG A 195 -15.09 4.37 0.49
C ARG A 195 -16.00 4.88 1.60
N TYR A 196 -17.00 5.64 1.17
CA TYR A 196 -17.98 6.42 1.93
C TYR A 196 -17.46 7.70 2.56
N GLY A 197 -18.05 8.83 2.11
CA GLY A 197 -18.05 10.11 2.81
C GLY A 197 -16.92 11.09 2.48
N LEU A 198 -17.24 12.39 2.42
CA LEU A 198 -16.28 13.49 2.31
C LEU A 198 -15.24 13.35 3.41
N CYS A 199 -13.99 13.10 3.03
CA CYS A 199 -12.87 13.18 3.96
C CYS A 199 -12.17 14.52 3.82
N SER A 200 -12.23 15.33 4.87
CA SER A 200 -11.40 16.52 5.04
C SER A 200 -10.27 16.14 6.02
N GLY A 201 -9.22 15.51 5.51
CA GLY A 201 -8.15 14.93 6.32
C GLY A 201 -6.95 15.86 6.45
N ARG A 202 -6.65 16.30 7.69
CA ARG A 202 -5.41 17.02 8.01
C ARG A 202 -4.30 16.02 8.29
N HIS A 203 -3.39 15.76 7.36
CA HIS A 203 -2.23 14.91 7.62
C HIS A 203 -1.25 15.63 8.56
N ARG A 204 -1.07 15.16 9.81
CA ARG A 204 0.15 15.44 10.59
C ARG A 204 0.92 14.14 10.76
N THR A 205 2.13 14.13 10.23
CA THR A 205 3.11 13.06 10.44
C THR A 205 4.20 13.60 11.34
N TRP A 206 4.35 12.98 12.52
CA TRP A 206 5.61 12.93 13.25
C TRP A 206 6.46 11.88 12.57
#